data_AF-A0A212DCE0-F1
#
_entry.id   AF-A0A212DCE0-F1
#
_cell.length_a   1.000
_cell.length_b   1.000
_cell.length_c   1.000
_cell.angle_alpha   90.00
_cell.angle_beta   90.00
_cell.angle_gamma   90.00
#
_symmetry.space_group_name_H-M   'P 1'
#
loop_
_entity.id
_entity.type
_entity.pdbx_description
1 polymer ?
#
loop_
_entity_poly.entity_id
_entity_poly.type
_entity_poly.pdbx_seq_one_letter_code
_entity_poly.pdbx_strand_id
1 'polypeptide(L)' 'PTTQQSPQDEQEKLLDEAIQAVKVQSFQMKRCLDKNKLMDALKHASNMLGELRTSMLSPKSYYELCIF' A
#
# COMPACT_ATOMS: atom_id res chain seq x y z
N PRO A 1 -26.22 -19.43 0.61
CA PRO A 1 -24.81 -19.80 0.88
C PRO A 1 -23.98 -18.53 1.11
N THR A 2 -23.88 -18.10 2.37
CA THR A 2 -22.99 -17.00 2.78
C THR A 2 -21.58 -17.56 2.88
N THR A 3 -20.76 -17.36 1.84
CA THR A 3 -19.34 -17.71 1.84
C THR A 3 -18.66 -16.84 2.91
N GLN A 4 -18.50 -17.38 4.12
CA GLN A 4 -17.72 -16.76 5.18
C GLN A 4 -16.26 -16.79 4.73
N GLN A 5 -15.77 -15.66 4.21
CA GLN A 5 -14.34 -15.48 3.94
C GLN A 5 -13.59 -15.60 5.27
N SER A 6 -12.53 -16.39 5.29
CA SER A 6 -11.77 -16.57 6.52
C SER A 6 -10.98 -15.29 6.84
N PRO A 7 -10.68 -15.00 8.12
CA PRO A 7 -9.87 -13.84 8.49
C PRO A 7 -8.51 -13.78 7.77
N GLN A 8 -8.02 -14.93 7.33
CA GLN A 8 -6.77 -15.08 6.58
C GLN A 8 -6.92 -14.61 5.12
N ASP A 9 -8.03 -14.93 4.45
CA ASP A 9 -8.31 -14.47 3.09
C ASP A 9 -8.50 -12.94 3.03
N GLU A 10 -9.13 -12.38 4.06
CA GLU A 10 -9.28 -10.93 4.20
C GLU A 10 -7.91 -10.26 4.40
N GLN A 11 -7.02 -10.90 5.16
CA GLN A 11 -5.67 -10.39 5.39
C GLN A 11 -4.80 -10.42 4.13
N GLU A 12 -4.89 -11.50 3.34
CA GLU A 12 -4.18 -11.64 2.07
C GLU A 12 -4.67 -10.61 1.05
N LYS A 13 -5.99 -10.40 0.98
CA LYS A 13 -6.58 -9.35 0.14
C LYS A 13 -6.11 -7.95 0.54
N LEU A 14 -6.09 -7.63 1.83
CA LEU A 14 -5.58 -6.35 2.33
C LEU A 14 -4.09 -6.15 2.01
N LEU A 15 -3.30 -7.23 2.10
CA LEU A 15 -1.88 -7.19 1.73
C LEU A 15 -1.71 -6.91 0.23
N ASP A 16 -2.47 -7.58 -0.63
CA ASP A 16 -2.44 -7.35 -2.08
C ASP A 16 -2.85 -5.92 -2.44
N GLU A 17 -3.91 -5.40 -1.81
CA GLU A 17 -4.35 -4.01 -1.98
C GLU A 17 -3.25 -3.02 -1.57
N ALA A 18 -2.58 -3.26 -0.43
CA ALA A 18 -1.47 -2.43 0.03
C ALA A 18 -0.27 -2.48 -0.94
N ILE A 19 0.11 -3.67 -1.42
CA ILE A 19 1.19 -3.85 -2.41
C ILE A 19 0.86 -3.10 -3.71
N GLN A 20 -0.39 -3.21 -4.19
CA GLN A 20 -0.82 -2.50 -5.39
C GLN A 20 -0.78 -0.98 -5.18
N ALA A 21 -1.26 -0.48 -4.04
CA ALA A 21 -1.21 0.93 -3.70
C ALA A 21 0.24 1.46 -3.69
N VAL A 22 1.16 0.73 -3.07
CA VAL A 22 2.60 1.07 -3.05
C VAL A 22 3.18 1.14 -4.46
N LYS A 23 2.90 0.15 -5.31
CA LYS A 23 3.36 0.14 -6.71
C LYS A 23 2.83 1.34 -7.50
N VAL A 24 1.55 1.67 -7.35
CA VAL A 24 0.94 2.79 -8.06
C VAL A 24 1.49 4.14 -7.57
N GLN A 25 1.53 4.35 -6.26
CA GLN A 25 1.99 5.62 -5.69
C GLN A 25 3.49 5.85 -5.91
N SER A 26 4.33 4.81 -5.82
CA SER A 26 5.77 4.92 -6.10
C SER A 26 6.04 5.27 -7.57
N PHE A 27 5.28 4.69 -8.51
CA PHE A 27 5.39 5.05 -9.92
C PHE A 27 5.00 6.52 -10.19
N GLN A 28 3.89 6.97 -9.60
CA GLN A 28 3.44 8.36 -9.74
C GLN A 28 4.42 9.34 -9.08
N MET A 29 4.95 8.99 -7.91
CA MET A 29 5.99 9.75 -7.22
C MET A 29 7.22 9.91 -8.11
N LYS A 30 7.74 8.82 -8.70
CA LYS A 30 8.89 8.87 -9.61
C LYS A 30 8.62 9.78 -10.81
N ARG A 31 7.45 9.65 -11.46
CA ARG A 31 7.05 10.51 -12.58
C ARG A 31 6.96 12.00 -12.20
N CYS A 32 6.54 12.31 -10.97
CA CYS A 32 6.50 13.68 -10.47
C CYS A 32 7.91 14.22 -10.20
N LEU A 33 8.81 13.39 -9.65
CA LEU A 33 10.22 13.74 -9.46
C LEU A 33 10.93 13.98 -10.80
N ASP A 34 10.70 13.15 -11.80
CA ASP A 34 11.24 13.32 -13.17
C ASP A 34 10.81 14.66 -13.80
N LYS A 35 9.69 15.24 -13.34
CA LYS A 35 9.14 16.52 -13.77
C LYS A 35 9.46 17.68 -12.83
N ASN A 36 10.33 17.48 -11.83
CA ASN A 36 10.66 18.46 -10.78
C ASN A 36 9.46 18.93 -9.95
N LYS A 37 8.40 18.11 -9.84
CA LYS A 37 7.19 18.40 -9.07
C LYS A 37 7.29 17.81 -7.66
N LEU A 38 8.13 18.41 -6.82
CA LEU A 38 8.43 17.89 -5.47
C LEU A 38 7.18 17.77 -4.59
N MET A 39 6.31 18.79 -4.56
CA MET A 39 5.10 18.78 -3.73
C MET A 39 4.12 17.67 -4.15
N ASP A 40 3.96 17.47 -5.47
CA ASP A 40 3.12 16.39 -6.02
C ASP A 40 3.72 15.02 -5.67
N ALA A 41 5.05 14.86 -5.78
CA ALA A 41 5.74 13.62 -5.39
C ALA A 41 5.57 13.30 -3.89
N LEU A 42 5.68 14.30 -3.02
CA LEU A 42 5.47 14.14 -1.57
C LEU A 42 4.01 13.76 -1.24
N LYS A 43 3.04 14.26 -2.01
CA LYS A 43 1.64 13.84 -1.87
C LYS A 43 1.46 12.35 -2.17
N HIS A 44 2.09 11.84 -3.22
CA HIS A 44 2.08 10.41 -3.54
C HIS A 44 2.76 9.57 -2.44
N ALA A 45 3.89 10.04 -1.90
CA ALA A 45 4.56 9.40 -0.76
C ALA A 45 3.68 9.37 0.49
N SER A 46 2.99 10.47 0.80
CA SER A 46 2.08 10.56 1.94
C SER A 46 0.88 9.63 1.78
N ASN A 47 0.32 9.52 0.57
CA ASN A 47 -0.78 8.59 0.28
C ASN A 47 -0.32 7.14 0.44
N MET A 48 0.87 6.82 -0.07
CA MET A 48 1.48 5.49 0.09
C MET A 48 1.62 5.09 1.56
N LEU A 49 2.14 5.99 2.40
CA LEU A 49 2.26 5.77 3.85
C LEU A 49 0.90 5.72 4.56
N GLY A 50 -0.10 6.45 4.07
CA GLY A 50 -1.46 6.43 4.57
C GLY A 50 -2.12 5.06 4.42
N GLU A 51 -2.05 4.48 3.23
CA GLU A 51 -2.60 3.16 2.90
C GLU A 51 -1.94 2.03 3.73
N LEU A 52 -0.64 2.16 3.99
CA LEU A 52 0.10 1.23 4.85
C LEU A 52 -0.36 1.30 6.32
N ARG A 53 -0.81 2.49 6.77
CA ARG A 53 -1.24 2.72 8.16
C ARG A 53 -2.70 2.35 8.40
N THR A 54 -3.54 2.41 7.37
CA THR A 54 -4.96 2.01 7.41
C THR A 54 -5.15 0.52 7.21
N SER A 55 -4.18 -0.17 6.60
CA SER A 55 -4.17 -1.63 6.53
C SER A 55 -3.95 -2.19 7.93
N MET A 56 -5.00 -2.73 8.57
CA MET A 56 -4.94 -3.48 9.84
C MET A 56 -4.22 -4.83 9.65
N LEU A 57 -3.04 -4.81 9.03
CA LEU A 57 -2.22 -6.00 8.81
C LEU A 57 -1.78 -6.53 10.17
N SER A 58 -1.89 -7.85 10.35
CA SER A 58 -1.26 -8.50 11.49
C SER A 58 0.25 -8.24 11.45
N PRO A 59 0.94 -8.29 12.61
CA PRO A 59 2.37 -8.04 12.68
C PRO A 59 3.20 -8.82 11.64
N LYS A 60 2.77 -10.04 11.29
CA LYS A 60 3.45 -10.88 10.31
C LYS A 60 3.44 -10.29 8.89
N SER A 61 2.28 -9.84 8.40
CA SER A 61 2.18 -9.28 7.04
C SER A 61 2.68 -7.84 6.96
N TYR A 62 2.67 -7.09 8.06
CA TYR A 62 3.38 -5.80 8.11
C TYR A 62 4.89 -5.99 7.91
N TYR A 63 5.48 -7.03 8.53
CA TYR A 63 6.90 -7.35 8.35
C TYR A 63 7.24 -7.77 6.91
N GLU A 64 6.40 -8.59 6.27
CA GLU A 64 6.61 -8.98 4.87
C GLU A 64 6.56 -7.77 3.92
N LEU A 65 5.68 -6.80 4.19
CA LEU A 65 5.53 -5.59 3.38
C LEU A 65 6.65 -4.57 3.61
N CYS A 66 7.18 -4.45 4.83
CA CYS A 66 8.31 -3.57 5.15
C CYS A 66 9.65 -4.00 4.53
N ILE A 67 9.78 -5.27 4.14
CA ILE A 67 10.99 -5.82 3.52
C ILE A 67 11.01 -5.59 1.99
N PHE A 68 9.84 -5.31 1.39
CA PHE A 68 9.68 -4.97 -0.02
C PHE A 68 9.90 -3.48 -0.30
#